data_AF-A0A7T7SXU8-F1
#
_entry.id   AF-A0A7T7SXU8-F1
#
_cell.length_a   1.000
_cell.length_b   1.000
_cell.length_c   1.000
_cell.angle_alpha   90.00
_cell.angle_beta   90.00
_cell.angle_gamma   90.00
#
_symmetry.space_group_name_H-M   'P 1'
#
loop_
_entity.id
_entity.type
_entity.pdbx_description
1 polymer ?
#
loop_
_entity_poly.entity_id
_entity_poly.type
_entity_poly.pdbx_seq_one_letter_code
_entity_poly.pdbx_strand_id
1 'polypeptide(L)'
;MKVKYALLSAGALQLLVAGCGSSHHETHYGYATLSYADYWAGELGQSRDVLLAGNAEADRAGDLDAGMFDAVSRATHGHGAFRQQFQYAVEVLGEKVLSKQETEDSRGRKKWEYETDPSVTKIVRASASFQDLGEDGEIKFEAVEGAVALADRASSFMVDSEEYKITNVKVHGMKFVPVAVPHELKGIAKEKFHFVEDSRVTENTNGLKTMLTEDSFSARKVSSMESPHDLVVDTVGTGYHSRFGSDAEAFVMLKRADGSELSHREFIDYVMNFNTVRYDYYGDDASYTNLMASYGTKHSADSWWETGRVPRIACGINYGFDRFKGSGPGYYRLTLVANGYGDVVADVRFLPKYEGNIDIGLKGKVLTIGGADAETLMDAAVDVFADGQPKLVSDQAVSLGQNVLSADFTPGTEYTVEVRFKEFGSVRAKVVAQ
;
A
#
# COMPACT_ATOMS: atom_id res chain seq x y z
N MET A 1 -84.12 -0.54 -14.87
CA MET A 1 -84.14 0.17 -16.18
C MET A 1 -82.75 0.74 -16.41
N LYS A 2 -82.22 0.55 -17.62
CA LYS A 2 -80.80 0.66 -18.02
C LYS A 2 -80.17 2.03 -17.70
N VAL A 3 -79.00 2.03 -17.04
CA VAL A 3 -78.08 3.18 -17.05
C VAL A 3 -77.22 3.05 -18.31
N LYS A 4 -77.39 3.99 -19.26
CA LYS A 4 -76.55 4.11 -20.46
C LYS A 4 -75.37 5.02 -20.15
N TYR A 5 -74.19 4.54 -20.52
CA TYR A 5 -72.92 5.24 -20.60
C TYR A 5 -73.01 6.50 -21.49
N ALA A 6 -72.37 7.58 -21.05
CA ALA A 6 -71.90 8.64 -21.92
C ALA A 6 -70.37 8.73 -21.78
N LEU A 7 -69.67 8.45 -22.87
CA LEU A 7 -68.26 8.75 -23.06
C LEU A 7 -68.04 10.26 -22.94
N LEU A 8 -67.00 10.68 -22.20
CA LEU A 8 -66.36 11.97 -22.38
C LEU A 8 -64.87 11.73 -22.65
N SER A 9 -64.46 12.30 -23.78
CA SER A 9 -63.16 12.24 -24.42
C SER A 9 -62.06 13.01 -23.68
N ALA A 10 -60.83 12.60 -23.96
CA ALA A 10 -59.58 13.18 -23.50
C ALA A 10 -59.50 14.70 -23.69
N GLY A 11 -59.04 15.40 -22.65
CA GLY A 11 -58.75 16.83 -22.70
C GLY A 11 -58.41 17.41 -21.33
N ALA A 12 -57.11 17.51 -21.05
CA ALA A 12 -56.47 18.37 -20.04
C ALA A 12 -57.07 18.39 -18.61
N LEU A 13 -56.56 17.50 -17.75
CA LEU A 13 -56.62 17.70 -16.31
C LEU A 13 -55.31 18.41 -15.88
N GLN A 14 -55.35 19.74 -15.77
CA GLN A 14 -54.34 20.51 -15.05
C GLN A 14 -54.42 20.14 -13.57
N LEU A 15 -53.50 19.29 -13.12
CA LEU A 15 -53.29 19.05 -11.70
C LEU A 15 -52.53 20.26 -11.14
N LEU A 16 -53.20 21.01 -10.29
CA LEU A 16 -52.62 22.10 -9.50
C LEU A 16 -51.64 21.48 -8.49
N VAL A 17 -50.37 21.30 -8.87
CA VAL A 17 -49.31 20.98 -7.92
C VAL A 17 -48.98 22.26 -7.18
N ALA A 18 -49.47 22.39 -5.96
CA ALA A 18 -48.95 23.35 -5.00
C ALA A 18 -47.43 23.13 -4.89
N GLY A 19 -46.66 24.14 -5.24
CA GLY A 19 -45.21 24.11 -5.16
C GLY A 19 -44.74 23.84 -3.74
N CYS A 20 -44.38 22.59 -3.47
CA CYS A 20 -43.38 22.29 -2.45
C CYS A 20 -42.04 22.64 -3.10
N GLY A 21 -41.39 23.70 -2.61
CA GLY A 21 -40.07 24.09 -3.09
C GLY A 21 -39.15 22.89 -3.08
N SER A 22 -38.43 22.66 -4.18
CA SER A 22 -37.33 21.70 -4.21
C SER A 22 -36.32 22.13 -3.15
N SER A 23 -36.31 21.47 -2.01
CA SER A 23 -35.19 21.55 -1.09
C SER A 23 -33.99 20.95 -1.82
N HIS A 24 -33.19 21.81 -2.45
CA HIS A 24 -31.82 21.44 -2.78
C HIS A 24 -31.17 21.05 -1.45
N HIS A 25 -31.03 19.75 -1.19
CA HIS A 25 -30.20 19.29 -0.08
C HIS A 25 -28.78 19.72 -0.43
N GLU A 26 -28.34 20.80 0.21
CA GLU A 26 -26.99 21.32 0.05
C GLU A 26 -26.00 20.22 0.42
N THR A 27 -25.10 19.89 -0.49
CA THR A 27 -24.05 18.87 -0.28
C THR A 27 -22.72 19.58 -0.21
N HIS A 28 -21.94 19.26 0.81
CA HIS A 28 -20.64 19.88 1.08
C HIS A 28 -19.54 18.93 0.63
N TYR A 29 -18.58 19.43 -0.14
CA TYR A 29 -17.49 18.64 -0.71
C TYR A 29 -16.17 19.03 -0.08
N GLY A 30 -15.30 18.05 0.16
CA GLY A 30 -14.01 18.28 0.78
C GLY A 30 -13.29 17.00 1.15
N TYR A 31 -12.36 17.08 2.08
CA TYR A 31 -11.60 15.94 2.58
C TYR A 31 -11.99 15.58 4.00
N ALA A 32 -12.02 14.28 4.30
CA ALA A 32 -12.22 13.74 5.64
C ALA A 32 -11.14 12.71 5.97
N THR A 33 -10.80 12.61 7.25
CA THR A 33 -9.93 11.57 7.81
C THR A 33 -10.76 10.34 8.13
N LEU A 34 -10.46 9.21 7.48
CA LEU A 34 -11.14 7.93 7.70
C LEU A 34 -10.13 6.89 8.16
N SER A 35 -10.53 6.03 9.11
CA SER A 35 -9.75 4.84 9.41
C SER A 35 -9.73 3.87 8.22
N TYR A 36 -8.82 2.89 8.23
CA TYR A 36 -8.85 1.83 7.23
C TYR A 36 -10.21 1.11 7.19
N ALA A 37 -10.78 0.81 8.35
CA ALA A 37 -12.09 0.16 8.45
C ALA A 37 -13.22 1.04 7.91
N ASP A 38 -13.24 2.35 8.22
CA ASP A 38 -14.23 3.29 7.68
C ASP A 38 -14.19 3.35 6.15
N TYR A 39 -12.98 3.40 5.59
CA TYR A 39 -12.78 3.49 4.16
C TYR A 39 -13.25 2.22 3.44
N TRP A 40 -12.76 1.06 3.90
CA TRP A 40 -12.98 -0.23 3.24
C TRP A 40 -14.38 -0.80 3.46
N ALA A 41 -15.10 -0.38 4.50
CA ALA A 41 -16.49 -0.80 4.76
C ALA A 41 -17.37 -0.61 3.52
N GLY A 42 -17.38 0.60 2.95
CA GLY A 42 -18.13 0.88 1.73
C GLY A 42 -17.61 0.13 0.50
N GLU A 43 -16.29 0.00 0.33
CA GLU A 43 -15.67 -0.66 -0.83
C GLU A 43 -15.92 -2.17 -0.91
N LEU A 44 -16.09 -2.81 0.26
CA LEU A 44 -16.26 -4.25 0.39
C LEU A 44 -17.72 -4.62 0.73
N GLY A 45 -18.62 -3.65 0.86
CA GLY A 45 -20.00 -3.87 1.26
C GLY A 45 -20.14 -4.47 2.66
N GLN A 46 -19.24 -4.11 3.57
CA GLN A 46 -19.18 -4.59 4.95
C GLN A 46 -19.44 -3.45 5.94
N SER A 47 -19.72 -3.76 7.20
CA SER A 47 -19.73 -2.76 8.26
C SER A 47 -18.31 -2.52 8.82
N ARG A 48 -18.09 -1.32 9.36
CA ARG A 48 -16.84 -0.96 10.04
C ARG A 48 -16.47 -1.97 11.14
N ASP A 49 -17.43 -2.39 11.95
CA ASP A 49 -17.17 -3.29 13.08
C ASP A 49 -16.75 -4.69 12.64
N VAL A 50 -17.26 -5.20 11.50
CA VAL A 50 -16.80 -6.46 10.91
C VAL A 50 -15.32 -6.35 10.49
N LEU A 51 -14.92 -5.20 9.97
CA LEU A 51 -13.55 -4.95 9.52
C LEU A 51 -12.57 -4.65 10.67
N LEU A 52 -13.04 -4.45 11.90
CA LEU A 52 -12.21 -4.23 13.09
C LEU A 52 -11.98 -5.49 13.92
N ALA A 53 -12.57 -6.63 13.55
CA ALA A 53 -12.52 -7.86 14.36
C ALA A 53 -11.14 -8.58 14.36
N GLY A 54 -10.09 -7.97 13.81
CA GLY A 54 -8.71 -8.48 13.80
C GLY A 54 -7.94 -8.15 15.09
N ASN A 55 -7.01 -9.02 15.46
CA ASN A 55 -6.22 -9.03 16.71
C ASN A 55 -5.90 -7.64 17.32
N ALA A 56 -6.27 -7.43 18.59
CA ALA A 56 -6.10 -6.15 19.30
C ALA A 56 -4.72 -5.98 19.98
N GLU A 57 -3.77 -6.90 19.77
CA GLU A 57 -2.44 -6.83 20.37
C GLU A 57 -1.47 -6.05 19.47
N ALA A 58 -0.63 -5.21 20.08
CA ALA A 58 0.40 -4.47 19.36
C ALA A 58 1.54 -5.41 18.91
N ASP A 59 1.96 -5.31 17.66
CA ASP A 59 3.00 -6.17 17.08
C ASP A 59 4.39 -5.87 17.68
N ARG A 60 5.16 -6.92 17.96
CA ARG A 60 6.59 -6.85 18.32
C ARG A 60 7.46 -6.86 17.05
N ALA A 61 8.76 -6.59 17.21
CA ALA A 61 9.70 -6.67 16.10
C ALA A 61 9.74 -8.10 15.53
N GLY A 62 9.44 -8.23 14.23
CA GLY A 62 9.34 -9.52 13.54
C GLY A 62 7.92 -10.05 13.38
N ASP A 63 6.93 -9.44 14.05
CA ASP A 63 5.53 -9.79 13.86
C ASP A 63 5.00 -9.17 12.55
N LEU A 64 4.00 -9.84 11.99
CA LEU A 64 3.29 -9.40 10.80
C LEU A 64 1.91 -8.90 11.21
N ASP A 65 1.50 -7.78 10.62
CA ASP A 65 0.13 -7.29 10.73
C ASP A 65 -0.80 -8.22 9.94
N ALA A 66 -1.19 -9.32 10.57
CA ALA A 66 -2.00 -10.38 9.97
C ALA A 66 -3.51 -10.18 10.16
N GLY A 67 -3.89 -9.15 10.93
CA GLY A 67 -5.28 -8.84 11.28
C GLY A 67 -6.10 -8.24 10.14
N MET A 68 -7.22 -7.62 10.51
CA MET A 68 -8.18 -7.06 9.57
C MET A 68 -7.79 -5.60 9.24
N PHE A 69 -8.66 -4.63 9.52
CA PHE A 69 -8.47 -3.21 9.25
C PHE A 69 -8.38 -2.37 10.52
N ASP A 70 -8.05 -3.00 11.64
CA ASP A 70 -7.49 -2.33 12.81
C ASP A 70 -6.19 -1.59 12.44
N ALA A 71 -5.83 -0.62 13.28
CA ALA A 71 -4.69 0.26 13.02
C ALA A 71 -3.38 -0.53 13.00
N VAL A 72 -2.61 -0.39 11.92
CA VAL A 72 -1.28 -1.00 11.77
C VAL A 72 -0.41 -0.52 12.92
N SER A 73 0.06 -1.39 13.82
CA SER A 73 0.94 -1.01 14.93
C SER A 73 2.16 -1.90 14.95
N ARG A 74 3.34 -1.37 14.56
CA ARG A 74 4.57 -2.18 14.39
C ARG A 74 5.81 -1.54 14.99
N ALA A 75 6.73 -2.37 15.46
CA ALA A 75 8.10 -1.95 15.74
C ALA A 75 8.83 -1.56 14.44
N THR A 76 9.52 -0.42 14.44
CA THR A 76 10.18 0.12 13.24
C THR A 76 11.21 1.19 13.58
N HIS A 77 12.16 1.41 12.67
CA HIS A 77 13.20 2.45 12.78
C HIS A 77 12.71 3.88 12.43
N GLY A 78 11.41 4.10 12.24
CA GLY A 78 10.82 5.43 12.02
C GLY A 78 10.85 5.95 10.58
N HIS A 79 11.70 5.42 9.68
CA HIS A 79 11.78 5.90 8.30
C HIS A 79 10.46 5.81 7.51
N GLY A 80 9.62 4.82 7.82
CA GLY A 80 8.28 4.72 7.26
C GLY A 80 7.30 5.76 7.84
N ALA A 81 7.50 6.22 9.08
CA ALA A 81 6.64 7.22 9.71
C ALA A 81 6.73 8.56 8.99
N PHE A 82 7.95 8.98 8.62
CA PHE A 82 8.17 10.19 7.83
C PHE A 82 7.33 10.20 6.54
N ARG A 83 7.37 9.11 5.76
CA ARG A 83 6.62 9.00 4.50
C ARG A 83 5.10 9.01 4.73
N GLN A 84 4.66 8.40 5.82
CA GLN A 84 3.23 8.24 6.11
C GLN A 84 2.60 9.48 6.74
N GLN A 85 3.38 10.36 7.37
CA GLN A 85 2.83 11.54 8.05
C GLN A 85 2.08 12.52 7.11
N PHE A 86 2.30 12.41 5.80
CA PHE A 86 1.69 13.30 4.80
C PHE A 86 0.26 12.88 4.49
N GLN A 87 0.02 11.63 4.08
CA GLN A 87 -1.31 11.15 3.67
C GLN A 87 -2.08 10.40 4.75
N TYR A 88 -1.43 9.93 5.82
CA TYR A 88 -2.00 9.00 6.78
C TYR A 88 -2.12 9.59 8.18
N ALA A 89 -3.06 9.06 8.97
CA ALA A 89 -3.21 9.39 10.38
C ALA A 89 -2.22 8.53 11.19
N VAL A 90 -1.07 9.11 11.54
CA VAL A 90 0.07 8.41 12.15
C VAL A 90 0.30 8.84 13.60
N GLU A 91 0.57 7.86 14.45
CA GLU A 91 1.15 8.04 15.78
C GLU A 91 2.51 7.35 15.85
N VAL A 92 3.44 7.94 16.60
CA VAL A 92 4.75 7.35 16.86
C VAL A 92 4.96 7.24 18.36
N LEU A 93 5.50 6.10 18.79
CA LEU A 93 5.99 5.85 20.13
C LEU A 93 7.51 5.95 20.12
N GLY A 94 8.08 6.62 21.11
CA GLY A 94 9.53 6.64 21.28
C GLY A 94 9.98 6.57 22.73
N GLU A 95 11.23 6.15 22.90
CA GLU A 95 11.95 6.05 24.17
C GLU A 95 12.88 7.24 24.34
N LYS A 96 13.00 7.75 25.57
CA LYS A 96 13.84 8.92 25.87
C LYS A 96 15.30 8.65 25.48
N VAL A 97 15.91 9.57 24.74
CA VAL A 97 17.33 9.49 24.36
C VAL A 97 18.19 9.90 25.56
N LEU A 98 19.14 9.05 25.95
CA LEU A 98 20.15 9.32 26.97
C LEU A 98 21.44 9.87 26.33
N SER A 99 21.85 9.27 25.21
CA SER A 99 23.01 9.70 24.43
C SER A 99 22.81 9.36 22.95
N LYS A 100 23.48 10.09 22.05
CA LYS A 100 23.51 9.80 20.61
C LYS A 100 24.85 10.12 19.97
N GLN A 101 25.20 9.37 18.93
CA GLN A 101 26.42 9.56 18.15
C GLN A 101 26.11 9.62 16.65
N GLU A 102 26.74 10.57 15.94
CA GLU A 102 26.58 10.72 14.49
C GLU A 102 27.42 9.65 13.79
N THR A 103 26.85 9.01 12.79
CA THR A 103 27.53 8.06 11.91
C THR A 103 26.97 8.20 10.49
N GLU A 104 27.45 7.39 9.56
CA GLU A 104 27.00 7.40 8.17
C GLU A 104 26.34 6.07 7.79
N ASP A 105 25.37 6.14 6.88
CA ASP A 105 24.83 4.95 6.23
C ASP A 105 25.72 4.48 5.07
N SER A 106 25.32 3.38 4.41
CA SER A 106 26.08 2.82 3.29
C SER A 106 26.19 3.74 2.06
N ARG A 107 25.47 4.87 2.02
CA ARG A 107 25.55 5.90 0.99
C ARG A 107 26.27 7.17 1.48
N GLY A 108 26.91 7.14 2.65
CA GLY A 108 27.60 8.30 3.23
C GLY A 108 26.65 9.37 3.78
N ARG A 109 25.36 9.03 4.00
CA ARG A 109 24.39 9.99 4.56
C ARG A 109 24.42 9.92 6.07
N LYS A 110 24.42 11.07 6.71
CA LYS A 110 24.38 11.21 8.17
C LYS A 110 23.16 10.48 8.76
N LYS A 111 23.40 9.71 9.82
CA LYS A 111 22.42 9.03 10.67
C LYS A 111 22.90 9.05 12.12
N TRP A 112 22.03 8.63 13.04
CA TRP A 112 22.33 8.59 14.47
C TRP A 112 22.24 7.18 15.03
N GLU A 113 23.13 6.86 15.95
CA GLU A 113 23.01 5.72 16.86
C GLU A 113 22.72 6.25 18.27
N TYR A 114 21.91 5.51 19.03
CA TYR A 114 21.27 6.02 20.24
C TYR A 114 21.40 5.04 21.41
N GLU A 115 21.60 5.57 22.60
CA GLU A 115 21.31 4.94 23.88
C GLU A 115 20.01 5.54 24.44
N THR A 116 19.06 4.68 24.84
CA THR A 116 17.72 5.10 25.28
C THR A 116 17.39 4.58 26.67
N ASP A 117 16.43 5.23 27.33
CA ASP A 117 15.76 4.72 28.54
C ASP A 117 14.39 4.13 28.17
N PRO A 118 14.24 2.80 28.13
CA PRO A 118 12.99 2.15 27.78
C PRO A 118 11.84 2.39 28.79
N SER A 119 12.15 2.86 30.00
CA SER A 119 11.13 3.13 31.02
C SER A 119 10.44 4.49 30.85
N VAL A 120 11.00 5.37 30.02
CA VAL A 120 10.48 6.72 29.78
C VAL A 120 10.07 6.86 28.31
N THR A 121 8.78 6.70 28.07
CA THR A 121 8.20 6.69 26.73
C THR A 121 7.30 7.89 26.45
N LYS A 122 7.17 8.27 25.18
CA LYS A 122 6.18 9.26 24.72
C LYS A 122 5.49 8.79 23.44
N ILE A 123 4.19 9.05 23.35
CA ILE A 123 3.39 8.84 22.13
C ILE A 123 2.96 10.21 21.61
N VAL A 124 3.18 10.47 20.32
CA VAL A 124 2.74 11.70 19.65
C VAL A 124 2.15 11.40 18.29
N ARG A 125 1.27 12.28 17.81
CA ARG A 125 0.87 12.28 16.39
C ARG A 125 2.01 12.81 15.54
N ALA A 126 2.28 12.13 14.43
CA ALA A 126 3.19 12.59 13.40
C ALA A 126 2.37 13.03 12.18
N SER A 127 2.42 14.31 11.84
CA SER A 127 1.66 14.85 10.71
C SER A 127 2.33 16.10 10.14
N ALA A 128 2.43 16.15 8.81
CA ALA A 128 2.91 17.30 8.07
C ALA A 128 2.06 17.53 6.82
N SER A 129 2.04 18.77 6.35
CA SER A 129 1.37 19.18 5.11
C SER A 129 2.42 19.35 4.01
N PHE A 130 2.48 18.39 3.09
CA PHE A 130 3.36 18.46 1.92
C PHE A 130 3.11 19.73 1.10
N GLN A 131 4.18 20.40 0.68
CA GLN A 131 4.10 21.60 -0.16
C GLN A 131 4.62 21.32 -1.57
N ASP A 132 5.86 20.83 -1.67
CA ASP A 132 6.54 20.58 -2.95
C ASP A 132 7.82 19.75 -2.75
N LEU A 133 8.41 19.26 -3.84
CA LEU A 133 9.79 18.80 -3.88
C LEU A 133 10.70 19.96 -4.33
N GLY A 134 11.65 20.36 -3.48
CA GLY A 134 12.60 21.42 -3.84
C GLY A 134 13.53 21.01 -4.99
N GLU A 135 14.12 21.99 -5.68
CA GLU A 135 15.16 21.76 -6.71
C GLU A 135 16.40 21.02 -6.16
N ASP A 136 16.59 21.07 -4.84
CA ASP A 136 17.61 20.31 -4.09
C ASP A 136 17.24 18.83 -3.88
N GLY A 137 16.05 18.41 -4.32
CA GLY A 137 15.53 17.06 -4.12
C GLY A 137 15.00 16.80 -2.70
N GLU A 138 14.86 17.84 -1.87
CA GLU A 138 14.36 17.73 -0.50
C GLU A 138 12.86 18.05 -0.43
N ILE A 139 12.12 17.23 0.32
CA ILE A 139 10.67 17.39 0.50
C ILE A 139 10.42 18.59 1.42
N LYS A 140 9.64 19.55 0.92
CA LYS A 140 9.24 20.74 1.68
C LYS A 140 7.83 20.53 2.24
N PHE A 141 7.65 20.84 3.52
CA PHE A 141 6.39 20.63 4.22
C PHE A 141 6.24 21.61 5.38
N GLU A 142 4.99 21.80 5.81
CA GLU A 142 4.65 22.60 6.98
C GLU A 142 4.16 21.71 8.13
N ALA A 143 4.38 22.17 9.35
CA ALA A 143 3.89 21.49 10.54
C ALA A 143 2.36 21.59 10.65
N VAL A 144 1.74 20.58 11.24
CA VAL A 144 0.32 20.56 11.55
C VAL A 144 0.13 20.77 13.06
N GLU A 145 -0.79 21.64 13.44
CA GLU A 145 -1.11 21.95 14.84
C GLU A 145 -1.39 20.67 15.65
N GLY A 146 -0.84 20.59 16.86
CA GLY A 146 -1.02 19.43 17.74
C GLY A 146 -0.39 18.11 17.23
N ALA A 147 0.60 18.17 16.35
CA ALA A 147 1.41 17.04 15.89
C ALA A 147 2.87 17.44 15.69
N VAL A 148 3.78 16.46 15.75
CA VAL A 148 5.18 16.67 15.33
C VAL A 148 5.31 16.49 13.83
N ALA A 149 6.18 17.26 13.20
CA ALA A 149 6.59 17.06 11.81
C ALA A 149 7.95 16.36 11.79
N LEU A 150 7.96 15.10 11.35
CA LEU A 150 9.17 14.30 11.26
C LEU A 150 10.02 14.76 10.07
N ALA A 151 11.33 14.84 10.26
CA ALA A 151 12.29 15.07 9.17
C ALA A 151 12.44 13.84 8.28
N ASP A 152 12.95 14.03 7.05
CA ASP A 152 13.26 12.89 6.19
C ASP A 152 14.28 11.96 6.87
N ARG A 153 14.02 10.66 6.79
CA ARG A 153 14.78 9.59 7.47
C ARG A 153 14.85 9.77 9.00
N ALA A 154 13.86 10.45 9.60
CA ALA A 154 13.80 10.58 11.05
C ALA A 154 13.81 9.22 11.76
N SER A 155 14.61 9.15 12.82
CA SER A 155 14.68 8.03 13.77
C SER A 155 14.36 8.46 15.21
N SER A 156 14.06 9.75 15.42
CA SER A 156 13.65 10.35 16.69
C SER A 156 12.67 11.53 16.46
N PHE A 157 12.03 11.99 17.53
CA PHE A 157 11.20 13.21 17.56
C PHE A 157 11.42 14.00 18.87
N MET A 158 10.98 15.26 18.89
CA MET A 158 11.11 16.15 20.04
C MET A 158 9.75 16.38 20.73
N VAL A 159 9.74 16.38 22.06
CA VAL A 159 8.62 16.81 22.91
C VAL A 159 9.17 17.63 24.05
N ASP A 160 8.68 18.87 24.21
CA ASP A 160 9.12 19.77 25.29
C ASP A 160 10.65 19.92 25.41
N SER A 161 11.34 19.94 24.27
CA SER A 161 12.82 19.98 24.15
C SER A 161 13.56 18.71 24.57
N GLU A 162 12.85 17.61 24.87
CA GLU A 162 13.41 16.28 25.05
C GLU A 162 13.28 15.44 23.78
N GLU A 163 14.33 14.68 23.46
CA GLU A 163 14.37 13.82 22.27
C GLU A 163 13.98 12.37 22.63
N TYR A 164 13.14 11.77 21.79
CA TYR A 164 12.68 10.39 21.92
C TYR A 164 12.98 9.63 20.63
N LYS A 165 13.71 8.52 20.72
CA LYS A 165 13.99 7.62 19.59
C LYS A 165 12.73 6.84 19.25
N ILE A 166 12.30 6.88 17.99
CA ILE A 166 11.11 6.14 17.54
C ILE A 166 11.37 4.64 17.66
N THR A 167 10.43 3.94 18.30
CA THR A 167 10.45 2.48 18.45
C THR A 167 9.28 1.82 17.73
N ASN A 168 8.08 2.43 17.80
CA ASN A 168 6.89 1.91 17.15
C ASN A 168 6.14 3.00 16.37
N VAL A 169 5.41 2.58 15.35
CA VAL A 169 4.54 3.44 14.54
C VAL A 169 3.17 2.80 14.46
N LYS A 170 2.14 3.62 14.67
CA LYS A 170 0.73 3.24 14.53
C LYS A 170 0.07 4.06 13.41
N VAL A 171 -0.62 3.40 12.49
CA VAL A 171 -1.26 4.03 11.33
C VAL A 171 -2.73 3.65 11.29
N HIS A 172 -3.60 4.64 11.46
CA HIS A 172 -5.04 4.41 11.64
C HIS A 172 -5.82 4.40 10.33
N GLY A 173 -5.34 5.13 9.31
CA GLY A 173 -6.02 5.29 8.03
C GLY A 173 -5.51 6.50 7.25
N MET A 174 -6.38 7.07 6.41
CA MET A 174 -6.05 8.14 5.46
C MET A 174 -6.61 9.48 5.94
N LYS A 175 -5.81 10.56 5.87
CA LYS A 175 -6.22 11.91 6.28
C LYS A 175 -7.11 12.62 5.26
N PHE A 176 -6.87 12.35 3.98
CA PHE A 176 -7.46 13.09 2.88
C PHE A 176 -8.28 12.17 1.98
N VAL A 177 -9.44 11.72 2.45
CA VAL A 177 -10.40 10.99 1.61
C VAL A 177 -11.40 11.99 1.03
N PRO A 178 -11.57 12.07 -0.30
CA PRO A 178 -12.53 12.99 -0.91
C PRO A 178 -13.94 12.52 -0.58
N VAL A 179 -14.74 13.41 0.04
CA VAL A 179 -16.08 13.08 0.51
C VAL A 179 -17.13 14.11 0.08
N ALA A 180 -18.35 13.60 -0.13
CA ALA A 180 -19.58 14.38 -0.24
C ALA A 180 -20.39 14.19 1.06
N VAL A 181 -20.67 15.29 1.75
CA VAL A 181 -21.33 15.29 3.06
C VAL A 181 -22.68 16.01 2.94
N PRO A 182 -23.82 15.32 3.18
CA PRO A 182 -25.13 15.95 3.28
C PRO A 182 -25.13 17.05 4.35
N HIS A 183 -25.87 18.15 4.12
CA HIS A 183 -25.92 19.30 5.04
C HIS A 183 -26.18 18.89 6.50
N GLU A 184 -27.11 17.96 6.72
CA GLU A 184 -27.49 17.44 8.04
C GLU A 184 -26.36 16.69 8.77
N LEU A 185 -25.37 16.16 8.04
CA LEU A 185 -24.22 15.44 8.60
C LEU A 185 -22.96 16.31 8.74
N LYS A 186 -22.99 17.57 8.28
CA LYS A 186 -21.81 18.45 8.25
C LYS A 186 -21.16 18.64 9.63
N GLY A 187 -21.98 18.81 10.68
CA GLY A 187 -21.47 19.00 12.04
C GLY A 187 -20.69 17.79 12.53
N ILE A 188 -21.29 16.60 12.43
CA ILE A 188 -20.68 15.35 12.89
C ILE A 188 -19.49 14.93 12.02
N ALA A 189 -19.51 15.25 10.72
CA ALA A 189 -18.37 15.03 9.83
C ALA A 189 -17.14 15.83 10.28
N LYS A 190 -17.33 17.10 10.69
CA LYS A 190 -16.25 17.94 11.22
C LYS A 190 -15.70 17.41 12.55
N GLU A 191 -16.60 16.97 13.44
CA GLU A 191 -16.24 16.49 14.77
C GLU A 191 -15.53 15.12 14.73
N LYS A 192 -16.11 14.12 14.07
CA LYS A 192 -15.63 12.74 14.10
C LYS A 192 -14.58 12.42 13.03
N PHE A 193 -14.72 13.01 11.84
CA PHE A 193 -13.90 12.67 10.67
C PHE A 193 -13.03 13.83 10.19
N HIS A 194 -12.91 14.89 10.99
CA HIS A 194 -12.12 16.08 10.67
C HIS A 194 -12.42 16.63 9.27
N PHE A 195 -13.69 16.61 8.87
CA PHE A 195 -14.09 17.08 7.55
C PHE A 195 -13.72 18.56 7.34
N VAL A 196 -13.04 18.84 6.24
CA VAL A 196 -12.72 20.20 5.81
C VAL A 196 -13.20 20.37 4.37
N GLU A 197 -14.07 21.36 4.15
CA GLU A 197 -14.52 21.73 2.81
C GLU A 197 -13.34 22.18 1.95
N ASP A 198 -13.33 21.74 0.70
CA ASP A 198 -12.25 22.04 -0.23
C ASP A 198 -12.82 22.18 -1.64
N SER A 199 -12.59 23.34 -2.28
CA SER A 199 -13.10 23.64 -3.61
C SER A 199 -12.51 22.75 -4.72
N ARG A 200 -11.43 22.01 -4.43
CA ARG A 200 -10.85 21.02 -5.34
C ARG A 200 -11.66 19.72 -5.39
N VAL A 201 -12.52 19.48 -4.38
CA VAL A 201 -13.40 18.31 -4.32
C VAL A 201 -14.78 18.70 -4.84
N THR A 202 -15.31 17.92 -5.77
CA THR A 202 -16.62 18.11 -6.40
C THR A 202 -17.33 16.77 -6.58
N GLU A 203 -18.56 16.78 -7.08
CA GLU A 203 -19.30 15.55 -7.44
C GLU A 203 -18.59 14.67 -8.49
N ASN A 204 -17.66 15.25 -9.25
CA ASN A 204 -16.91 14.58 -10.32
C ASN A 204 -15.52 14.11 -9.90
N THR A 205 -15.11 14.36 -8.66
CA THR A 205 -13.79 13.96 -8.16
C THR A 205 -13.66 12.43 -8.19
N ASN A 206 -12.59 11.94 -8.83
CA ASN A 206 -12.29 10.51 -8.84
C ASN A 206 -12.08 10.02 -7.40
N GLY A 207 -12.77 8.95 -7.03
CA GLY A 207 -12.70 8.35 -5.71
C GLY A 207 -13.57 8.99 -4.63
N LEU A 208 -14.48 9.89 -4.99
CA LEU A 208 -15.42 10.52 -4.06
C LEU A 208 -16.27 9.47 -3.32
N LYS A 209 -16.29 9.53 -1.99
CA LYS A 209 -17.21 8.76 -1.13
C LYS A 209 -18.32 9.64 -0.60
N THR A 210 -19.55 9.14 -0.53
CA THR A 210 -20.66 9.87 0.10
C THR A 210 -20.82 9.42 1.55
N MET A 211 -20.89 10.37 2.48
CA MET A 211 -21.24 10.07 3.87
C MET A 211 -22.71 9.66 3.92
N LEU A 212 -23.00 8.46 4.43
CA LEU A 212 -24.32 7.84 4.42
C LEU A 212 -25.06 8.02 5.75
N THR A 213 -24.33 7.84 6.86
CA THR A 213 -24.83 7.99 8.23
C THR A 213 -23.83 8.80 9.04
N GLU A 214 -24.09 8.96 10.35
CA GLU A 214 -23.16 9.60 11.28
C GLU A 214 -21.79 8.92 11.39
N ASP A 215 -21.64 7.70 10.88
CA ASP A 215 -20.47 6.84 11.07
C ASP A 215 -20.18 5.89 9.88
N SER A 216 -20.73 6.15 8.69
CA SER A 216 -20.49 5.31 7.51
C SER A 216 -20.41 6.08 6.20
N PHE A 217 -19.68 5.51 5.25
CA PHE A 217 -19.42 6.07 3.92
C PHE A 217 -19.68 5.03 2.83
N SER A 218 -20.10 5.47 1.66
CA SER A 218 -20.34 4.62 0.49
C SER A 218 -19.04 4.03 -0.08
N ALA A 219 -19.16 3.09 -1.01
CA ALA A 219 -18.12 2.82 -1.99
C ALA A 219 -17.78 4.11 -2.75
N ARG A 220 -16.54 4.21 -3.22
CA ARG A 220 -16.06 5.35 -3.99
C ARG A 220 -16.68 5.38 -5.38
N LYS A 221 -16.95 6.58 -5.88
CA LYS A 221 -17.32 6.83 -7.27
C LYS A 221 -16.06 6.95 -8.11
N VAL A 222 -15.91 6.10 -9.12
CA VAL A 222 -14.86 6.24 -10.14
C VAL A 222 -15.28 7.33 -11.14
N SER A 223 -14.36 8.22 -11.46
CA SER A 223 -14.52 9.23 -12.50
C SER A 223 -13.63 8.89 -13.69
N SER A 224 -14.11 9.13 -14.90
CA SER A 224 -13.33 9.00 -16.14
C SER A 224 -12.67 10.32 -16.54
N MET A 225 -12.54 11.27 -15.62
CA MET A 225 -11.91 12.55 -15.88
C MET A 225 -10.40 12.35 -15.98
N GLU A 226 -9.85 12.60 -17.17
CA GLU A 226 -8.41 12.53 -17.42
C GLU A 226 -7.75 13.87 -17.09
N SER A 227 -6.54 13.80 -16.54
CA SER A 227 -5.67 14.93 -16.24
C SER A 227 -4.31 14.76 -16.93
N PRO A 228 -3.62 15.84 -17.35
CA PRO A 228 -2.30 15.75 -17.99
C PRO A 228 -1.20 15.11 -17.12
N HIS A 229 -1.40 15.10 -15.80
CA HIS A 229 -0.52 14.47 -14.81
C HIS A 229 -0.91 13.03 -14.50
N ASP A 230 -1.94 12.46 -15.14
CA ASP A 230 -2.34 11.08 -14.89
C ASP A 230 -1.21 10.09 -15.20
N LEU A 231 -1.16 9.05 -14.37
CA LEU A 231 -0.16 8.01 -14.46
C LEU A 231 -0.78 6.73 -15.01
N VAL A 232 0.06 5.93 -15.67
CA VAL A 232 -0.29 4.59 -16.14
C VAL A 232 0.83 3.62 -15.78
N VAL A 233 0.53 2.34 -15.90
CA VAL A 233 1.53 1.27 -15.75
C VAL A 233 2.57 1.39 -16.86
N ASP A 234 3.83 1.40 -16.48
CA ASP A 234 4.94 1.17 -17.40
C ASP A 234 5.23 -0.32 -17.53
N THR A 235 5.57 -0.95 -16.40
CA THR A 235 5.83 -2.39 -16.28
C THR A 235 5.38 -2.91 -14.91
N VAL A 236 5.13 -4.22 -14.82
CA VAL A 236 4.82 -4.89 -13.56
C VAL A 236 5.82 -6.02 -13.35
N GLY A 237 6.65 -5.90 -12.32
CA GLY A 237 7.51 -7.00 -11.86
C GLY A 237 6.83 -7.83 -10.77
N THR A 238 7.31 -9.06 -10.55
CA THR A 238 6.85 -9.92 -9.45
C THR A 238 8.02 -10.42 -8.61
N GLY A 239 7.82 -10.61 -7.31
CA GLY A 239 8.79 -11.26 -6.42
C GLY A 239 8.11 -12.05 -5.30
N TYR A 240 8.80 -13.06 -4.78
CA TYR A 240 8.28 -13.99 -3.75
C TYR A 240 9.08 -13.95 -2.45
N HIS A 241 10.20 -13.22 -2.43
CA HIS A 241 11.15 -13.15 -1.32
C HIS A 241 11.69 -11.72 -1.13
N SER A 242 10.91 -10.74 -1.57
CA SER A 242 11.33 -9.36 -1.72
C SER A 242 11.11 -8.53 -0.45
N ARG A 243 10.08 -8.87 0.33
CA ARG A 243 9.82 -8.32 1.66
C ARG A 243 9.42 -9.43 2.62
N PHE A 244 9.92 -9.34 3.85
CA PHE A 244 9.54 -10.26 4.91
C PHE A 244 8.03 -10.25 5.13
N GLY A 245 7.44 -11.44 5.11
CA GLY A 245 6.02 -11.67 5.38
C GLY A 245 5.07 -11.58 4.19
N SER A 246 5.54 -11.27 2.98
CA SER A 246 4.71 -11.38 1.77
C SER A 246 4.93 -12.74 1.11
N ASP A 247 3.85 -13.43 0.73
CA ASP A 247 3.92 -14.63 -0.11
C ASP A 247 4.27 -14.25 -1.55
N ALA A 248 3.75 -13.11 -2.01
CA ALA A 248 4.07 -12.52 -3.30
C ALA A 248 4.00 -10.99 -3.25
N GLU A 249 4.73 -10.32 -4.15
CA GLU A 249 4.76 -8.87 -4.31
C GLU A 249 4.73 -8.52 -5.80
N ALA A 250 3.90 -7.54 -6.16
CA ALA A 250 3.94 -6.86 -7.45
C ALA A 250 4.66 -5.51 -7.35
N PHE A 251 5.52 -5.25 -8.33
CA PHE A 251 6.29 -4.02 -8.49
C PHE A 251 5.72 -3.20 -9.62
N VAL A 252 4.76 -2.33 -9.32
CA VAL A 252 4.08 -1.50 -10.33
C VAL A 252 4.94 -0.28 -10.63
N MET A 253 5.62 -0.29 -11.77
CA MET A 253 6.42 0.81 -12.27
C MET A 253 5.50 1.79 -13.01
N LEU A 254 5.68 3.08 -12.78
CA LEU A 254 4.78 4.11 -13.27
C LEU A 254 5.44 4.97 -14.35
N LYS A 255 4.63 5.44 -15.30
CA LYS A 255 4.96 6.51 -16.25
C LYS A 255 3.76 7.43 -16.45
N ARG A 256 3.94 8.54 -17.16
CA ARG A 256 2.82 9.42 -17.53
C ARG A 256 1.91 8.77 -18.56
N ALA A 257 0.63 9.14 -18.55
CA ALA A 257 -0.37 8.64 -19.50
C ALA A 257 -0.02 8.94 -20.98
N ASP A 258 0.74 10.01 -21.24
CA ASP A 258 1.25 10.34 -22.58
C ASP A 258 2.47 9.50 -23.03
N GLY A 259 2.93 8.58 -22.18
CA GLY A 259 4.05 7.69 -22.43
C GLY A 259 5.42 8.23 -22.01
N SER A 260 5.50 9.46 -21.50
CA SER A 260 6.76 10.03 -21.02
C SER A 260 7.21 9.47 -19.66
N GLU A 261 8.52 9.42 -19.45
CA GLU A 261 9.12 9.05 -18.16
C GLU A 261 8.78 10.08 -17.08
N LEU A 262 8.57 9.61 -15.84
CA LEU A 262 8.32 10.50 -14.71
C LEU A 262 9.58 11.18 -14.25
N SER A 263 9.51 12.49 -14.07
CA SER A 263 10.47 13.19 -13.22
C SER A 263 10.32 12.75 -11.75
N HIS A 264 11.38 12.94 -10.96
CA HIS A 264 11.33 12.67 -9.53
C HIS A 264 10.22 13.49 -8.84
N ARG A 265 10.03 14.75 -9.24
CA ARG A 265 8.97 15.62 -8.72
C ARG A 265 7.57 15.06 -8.98
N GLU A 266 7.27 14.67 -10.21
CA GLU A 266 5.96 14.10 -10.57
C GLU A 266 5.67 12.80 -9.81
N PHE A 267 6.69 11.94 -9.60
CA PHE A 267 6.51 10.75 -8.76
C PHE A 267 6.26 11.09 -7.28
N ILE A 268 6.98 12.09 -6.73
CA ILE A 268 6.75 12.56 -5.36
C ILE A 268 5.34 13.12 -5.21
N ASP A 269 4.87 13.94 -6.15
CA ASP A 269 3.50 14.48 -6.14
C ASP A 269 2.45 13.36 -6.12
N TYR A 270 2.67 12.28 -6.88
CA TYR A 270 1.78 11.12 -6.88
C TYR A 270 1.76 10.41 -5.52
N VAL A 271 2.92 10.06 -4.95
CA VAL A 271 2.96 9.34 -3.66
C VAL A 271 2.51 10.21 -2.48
N MET A 272 2.63 11.54 -2.59
CA MET A 272 2.06 12.50 -1.64
C MET A 272 0.55 12.64 -1.78
N ASN A 273 -0.07 12.05 -2.80
CA ASN A 273 -1.52 11.94 -2.97
C ASN A 273 -2.03 10.49 -2.91
N PHE A 274 -1.13 9.50 -2.81
CA PHE A 274 -1.47 8.09 -2.78
C PHE A 274 -2.15 7.69 -1.47
N ASN A 275 -3.30 7.02 -1.58
CA ASN A 275 -4.11 6.59 -0.45
C ASN A 275 -3.97 5.09 -0.18
N THR A 276 -4.29 4.26 -1.18
CA THR A 276 -4.42 2.82 -0.95
C THR A 276 -4.45 2.01 -2.26
N VAL A 277 -4.52 0.68 -2.14
CA VAL A 277 -4.67 -0.24 -3.28
C VAL A 277 -5.84 -1.19 -3.05
N ARG A 278 -6.69 -1.38 -4.06
CA ARG A 278 -7.70 -2.47 -4.08
C ARG A 278 -7.13 -3.67 -4.81
N TYR A 279 -7.32 -4.86 -4.26
CA TYR A 279 -6.98 -6.13 -4.93
C TYR A 279 -8.24 -6.86 -5.33
N ASP A 280 -8.39 -7.15 -6.62
CA ASP A 280 -9.45 -8.00 -7.16
C ASP A 280 -8.83 -9.33 -7.62
N TYR A 281 -9.32 -10.44 -7.09
CA TYR A 281 -8.77 -11.77 -7.33
C TYR A 281 -9.66 -12.57 -8.29
N TYR A 282 -9.03 -13.17 -9.29
CA TYR A 282 -9.69 -13.90 -10.38
C TYR A 282 -9.38 -15.41 -10.35
N GLY A 283 -8.73 -15.91 -9.29
CA GLY A 283 -8.33 -17.32 -9.24
C GLY A 283 -7.37 -17.66 -10.37
N ASP A 284 -7.65 -18.78 -11.06
CA ASP A 284 -6.87 -19.22 -12.22
C ASP A 284 -7.38 -18.62 -13.56
N ASP A 285 -8.34 -17.69 -13.52
CA ASP A 285 -8.91 -17.09 -14.73
C ASP A 285 -7.99 -16.02 -15.35
N ALA A 286 -7.14 -16.48 -16.28
CA ALA A 286 -6.23 -15.63 -17.06
C ALA A 286 -6.94 -14.58 -17.93
N SER A 287 -8.26 -14.71 -18.16
CA SER A 287 -9.04 -13.75 -18.95
C SER A 287 -9.53 -12.56 -18.14
N TYR A 288 -9.37 -12.59 -16.81
CA TYR A 288 -9.87 -11.55 -15.89
C TYR A 288 -11.38 -11.31 -16.06
N THR A 289 -12.17 -12.37 -16.28
CA THR A 289 -13.61 -12.27 -16.49
C THR A 289 -14.38 -12.57 -15.20
N ASN A 290 -13.99 -13.61 -14.47
CA ASN A 290 -14.71 -14.13 -13.32
C ASN A 290 -14.07 -13.63 -12.02
N LEU A 291 -14.54 -12.49 -11.53
CA LEU A 291 -14.13 -11.97 -10.22
C LEU A 291 -14.54 -12.93 -9.11
N MET A 292 -13.57 -13.41 -8.33
CA MET A 292 -13.77 -14.34 -7.23
C MET A 292 -13.96 -13.62 -5.89
N ALA A 293 -13.12 -12.61 -5.63
CA ALA A 293 -13.14 -11.85 -4.39
C ALA A 293 -12.43 -10.51 -4.55
N SER A 294 -12.69 -9.60 -3.60
CA SER A 294 -12.04 -8.30 -3.53
C SER A 294 -11.55 -8.02 -2.13
N TYR A 295 -10.39 -7.40 -2.04
CA TYR A 295 -9.70 -7.14 -0.78
C TYR A 295 -9.25 -5.69 -0.68
N GLY A 296 -9.34 -5.16 0.53
CA GLY A 296 -8.72 -3.91 0.91
C GLY A 296 -7.30 -4.11 1.41
N THR A 297 -6.51 -3.03 1.42
CA THR A 297 -5.12 -3.04 1.89
C THR A 297 -4.85 -1.95 2.93
N LYS A 298 -3.80 -2.15 3.73
CA LYS A 298 -3.22 -1.17 4.65
C LYS A 298 -1.82 -0.78 4.19
N HIS A 299 -1.58 0.52 4.03
CA HIS A 299 -0.25 1.00 3.64
C HIS A 299 0.79 0.65 4.72
N SER A 300 2.06 0.49 4.32
CA SER A 300 3.18 -0.04 5.11
C SER A 300 3.12 -1.54 5.45
N ALA A 301 1.93 -2.14 5.59
CA ALA A 301 1.76 -3.58 5.69
C ALA A 301 1.75 -4.24 4.30
N ASP A 302 0.86 -3.78 3.42
CA ASP A 302 0.55 -4.42 2.14
C ASP A 302 1.05 -3.61 0.94
N SER A 303 1.33 -2.31 1.12
CA SER A 303 1.89 -1.48 0.06
C SER A 303 2.98 -0.55 0.57
N TRP A 304 3.95 -0.22 -0.29
CA TRP A 304 5.06 0.66 0.06
C TRP A 304 5.68 1.34 -1.16
N TRP A 305 6.30 2.48 -0.90
CA TRP A 305 7.09 3.25 -1.86
C TRP A 305 8.27 3.90 -1.14
N GLU A 306 9.26 4.33 -1.93
CA GLU A 306 10.43 5.04 -1.45
C GLU A 306 10.64 6.31 -2.26
N THR A 307 11.11 7.38 -1.63
CA THR A 307 11.31 8.68 -2.27
C THR A 307 12.54 8.71 -3.19
N GLY A 308 13.58 7.89 -2.91
CA GLY A 308 14.85 7.92 -3.64
C GLY A 308 15.09 6.72 -4.57
N ARG A 309 14.04 6.11 -5.12
CA ARG A 309 14.13 4.95 -6.04
C ARG A 309 13.29 5.17 -7.29
N VAL A 310 13.42 4.23 -8.23
CA VAL A 310 12.63 4.15 -9.46
C VAL A 310 11.13 4.31 -9.14
N PRO A 311 10.35 5.09 -9.92
CA PRO A 311 8.95 5.42 -9.66
C PRO A 311 8.08 4.15 -9.62
N ARG A 312 7.91 3.62 -8.42
CA ARG A 312 7.33 2.30 -8.18
C ARG A 312 6.48 2.28 -6.93
N ILE A 313 5.29 1.70 -7.05
CA ILE A 313 4.51 1.23 -5.90
C ILE A 313 4.65 -0.27 -5.80
N ALA A 314 5.10 -0.72 -4.65
CA ALA A 314 5.14 -2.13 -4.30
C ALA A 314 3.84 -2.56 -3.61
N CYS A 315 3.31 -3.72 -4.00
CA CYS A 315 2.04 -4.28 -3.58
C CYS A 315 2.25 -5.73 -3.14
N GLY A 316 2.31 -5.98 -1.83
CA GLY A 316 2.50 -7.30 -1.24
C GLY A 316 1.18 -7.92 -0.78
N ILE A 317 1.10 -9.25 -0.88
CA ILE A 317 0.00 -10.05 -0.35
C ILE A 317 0.55 -11.18 0.52
N ASN A 318 -0.19 -11.50 1.58
CA ASN A 318 0.01 -12.72 2.37
C ASN A 318 -1.34 -13.44 2.46
N TYR A 319 -1.39 -14.65 1.94
CA TYR A 319 -2.62 -15.41 1.80
C TYR A 319 -3.19 -15.87 3.14
N GLY A 320 -2.37 -15.86 4.20
CA GLY A 320 -2.73 -16.21 5.56
C GLY A 320 -3.30 -15.07 6.40
N PHE A 321 -3.30 -13.82 5.90
CA PHE A 321 -3.87 -12.70 6.65
C PHE A 321 -5.41 -12.70 6.58
N ASP A 322 -6.05 -12.32 7.67
CA ASP A 322 -7.52 -12.35 7.79
C ASP A 322 -8.19 -11.50 6.71
N ARG A 323 -7.63 -10.31 6.42
CA ARG A 323 -8.13 -9.41 5.36
C ARG A 323 -7.97 -9.95 3.94
N PHE A 324 -7.15 -10.98 3.74
CA PHE A 324 -6.96 -11.67 2.46
C PHE A 324 -7.51 -13.10 2.50
N LYS A 325 -8.40 -13.43 3.44
CA LYS A 325 -8.97 -14.77 3.56
C LYS A 325 -9.62 -15.24 2.25
N GLY A 326 -9.25 -16.45 1.84
CA GLY A 326 -9.73 -17.05 0.59
C GLY A 326 -8.94 -16.62 -0.66
N SER A 327 -7.89 -15.82 -0.50
CA SER A 327 -6.92 -15.55 -1.56
C SER A 327 -5.92 -16.70 -1.71
N GLY A 328 -5.12 -16.64 -2.78
CA GLY A 328 -4.06 -17.61 -3.07
C GLY A 328 -3.29 -17.24 -4.33
N PRO A 329 -2.40 -18.11 -4.83
CA PRO A 329 -1.81 -17.93 -6.16
C PRO A 329 -2.89 -17.75 -7.24
N GLY A 330 -2.55 -17.06 -8.33
CA GLY A 330 -3.48 -16.78 -9.42
C GLY A 330 -3.39 -15.36 -9.95
N TYR A 331 -4.45 -14.93 -10.62
CA TYR A 331 -4.55 -13.65 -11.32
C TYR A 331 -5.19 -12.59 -10.42
N TYR A 332 -4.55 -11.42 -10.34
CA TYR A 332 -4.97 -10.28 -9.55
C TYR A 332 -4.99 -9.02 -10.39
N ARG A 333 -6.02 -8.19 -10.18
CA ARG A 333 -6.06 -6.81 -10.64
C ARG A 333 -5.85 -5.88 -9.46
N LEU A 334 -4.81 -5.07 -9.54
CA LEU A 334 -4.44 -4.08 -8.54
C LEU A 334 -4.92 -2.71 -9.01
N THR A 335 -5.67 -2.00 -8.18
CA THR A 335 -6.13 -0.63 -8.47
C THR A 335 -5.54 0.34 -7.46
N LEU A 336 -4.55 1.12 -7.88
CA LEU A 336 -3.92 2.15 -7.04
C LEU A 336 -4.81 3.39 -7.04
N VAL A 337 -5.09 3.90 -5.83
CA VAL A 337 -5.98 5.04 -5.62
C VAL A 337 -5.19 6.22 -5.05
N ALA A 338 -5.19 7.34 -5.77
CA ALA A 338 -4.53 8.58 -5.37
C ALA A 338 -5.42 9.80 -5.63
N ASN A 339 -5.39 10.80 -4.76
CA ASN A 339 -6.20 12.00 -4.89
C ASN A 339 -5.81 12.83 -6.11
N GLY A 340 -6.78 13.20 -6.93
CA GLY A 340 -6.55 14.05 -8.12
C GLY A 340 -5.97 13.32 -9.32
N TYR A 341 -5.76 12.00 -9.24
CA TYR A 341 -5.30 11.16 -10.35
C TYR A 341 -6.42 10.21 -10.78
N GLY A 342 -6.39 9.79 -12.05
CA GLY A 342 -7.06 8.57 -12.51
C GLY A 342 -6.53 7.33 -11.79
N ASP A 343 -7.35 6.28 -11.72
CA ASP A 343 -6.94 5.01 -11.14
C ASP A 343 -5.86 4.35 -12.01
N VAL A 344 -4.77 3.87 -11.37
CA VAL A 344 -3.78 3.04 -12.07
C VAL A 344 -4.15 1.58 -11.86
N VAL A 345 -4.49 0.90 -12.95
CA VAL A 345 -4.89 -0.52 -12.93
C VAL A 345 -3.76 -1.38 -13.48
N ALA A 346 -3.31 -2.35 -12.68
CA ALA A 346 -2.25 -3.29 -13.02
C ALA A 346 -2.72 -4.74 -12.85
N ASP A 347 -2.66 -5.52 -13.92
CA ASP A 347 -2.95 -6.94 -13.91
C ASP A 347 -1.65 -7.73 -13.67
N VAL A 348 -1.69 -8.71 -12.75
CA VAL A 348 -0.52 -9.50 -12.34
C VAL A 348 -0.92 -10.95 -12.02
N ARG A 349 -0.03 -11.90 -12.34
CA ARG A 349 -0.18 -13.31 -11.93
C ARG A 349 0.86 -13.63 -10.86
N PHE A 350 0.41 -14.11 -9.71
CA PHE A 350 1.27 -14.74 -8.72
C PHE A 350 1.27 -16.24 -8.92
N LEU A 351 2.45 -16.81 -9.11
CA LEU A 351 2.64 -18.22 -9.40
C LEU A 351 2.44 -19.08 -8.14
N PRO A 352 1.99 -20.34 -8.30
CA PRO A 352 1.93 -21.30 -7.21
C PRO A 352 3.28 -21.50 -6.54
N LYS A 353 3.26 -21.89 -5.27
CA LYS A 353 4.45 -22.35 -4.57
C LYS A 353 4.89 -23.70 -5.14
N TYR A 354 6.19 -23.90 -5.32
CA TYR A 354 6.73 -25.22 -5.57
C TYR A 354 6.70 -26.05 -4.27
N GLU A 355 5.90 -27.12 -4.26
CA GLU A 355 5.72 -28.01 -3.09
C GLU A 355 6.70 -29.18 -3.07
N GLY A 356 7.48 -29.38 -4.14
CA GLY A 356 8.53 -30.38 -4.17
C GLY A 356 9.77 -29.95 -3.38
N ASN A 357 10.70 -30.87 -3.19
CA ASN A 357 12.02 -30.55 -2.63
C ASN A 357 12.99 -30.18 -3.75
N ILE A 358 13.91 -29.27 -3.47
CA ILE A 358 15.04 -28.94 -4.33
C ILE A 358 16.32 -29.05 -3.51
N ASP A 359 17.26 -29.85 -4.00
CA ASP A 359 18.56 -30.04 -3.40
C ASP A 359 19.56 -29.11 -4.10
N ILE A 360 20.26 -28.28 -3.33
CA ILE A 360 21.21 -27.31 -3.87
C ILE A 360 22.57 -27.49 -3.20
N GLY A 361 23.63 -27.60 -4.01
CA GLY A 361 25.01 -27.68 -3.54
C GLY A 361 25.92 -26.73 -4.30
N LEU A 362 26.92 -26.16 -3.61
CA LEU A 362 27.95 -25.31 -4.20
C LEU A 362 29.33 -25.94 -3.94
N LYS A 363 30.17 -26.04 -4.98
CA LYS A 363 31.55 -26.55 -4.85
C LYS A 363 32.46 -25.98 -5.93
N GLY A 364 33.49 -25.23 -5.54
CA GLY A 364 34.35 -24.50 -6.48
C GLY A 364 33.52 -23.60 -7.39
N LYS A 365 33.47 -23.90 -8.70
CA LYS A 365 32.65 -23.17 -9.68
C LYS A 365 31.32 -23.83 -10.03
N VAL A 366 30.96 -24.90 -9.33
CA VAL A 366 29.84 -25.76 -9.70
C VAL A 366 28.67 -25.54 -8.74
N LEU A 367 27.51 -25.27 -9.32
CA LEU A 367 26.21 -25.37 -8.69
C LEU A 367 25.58 -26.71 -9.06
N THR A 368 25.26 -27.53 -8.06
CA THR A 368 24.52 -28.79 -8.25
C THR A 368 23.07 -28.58 -7.87
N ILE A 369 22.14 -28.94 -8.76
CA ILE A 369 20.70 -28.93 -8.52
C ILE A 369 20.17 -30.37 -8.62
N GLY A 370 19.39 -30.80 -7.62
CA GLY A 370 18.72 -32.10 -7.55
C GLY A 370 17.34 -31.99 -6.91
N GLY A 371 16.68 -33.12 -6.67
CA GLY A 371 15.39 -33.21 -5.98
C GLY A 371 14.16 -32.80 -6.83
N ALA A 372 14.33 -31.87 -7.76
CA ALA A 372 13.29 -31.46 -8.73
C ALA A 372 13.40 -32.25 -10.05
N ASP A 373 12.29 -32.35 -10.79
CA ASP A 373 12.28 -32.93 -12.12
C ASP A 373 12.77 -31.93 -13.19
N ALA A 374 13.10 -32.47 -14.38
CA ALA A 374 13.66 -31.66 -15.46
C ALA A 374 12.66 -30.68 -16.09
N GLU A 375 11.36 -30.98 -16.06
CA GLU A 375 10.32 -30.10 -16.61
C GLU A 375 10.10 -28.90 -15.69
N THR A 376 10.07 -29.11 -14.37
CA THR A 376 10.04 -28.05 -13.36
C THR A 376 11.21 -27.06 -13.52
N LEU A 377 12.40 -27.55 -13.89
CA LEU A 377 13.59 -26.72 -14.09
C LEU A 377 13.71 -26.15 -15.52
N MET A 378 12.71 -26.35 -16.37
CA MET A 378 12.72 -25.76 -17.71
C MET A 378 12.63 -24.23 -17.62
N ASP A 379 13.54 -23.55 -18.33
CA ASP A 379 13.72 -22.09 -18.29
C ASP A 379 14.04 -21.53 -16.88
N ALA A 380 14.54 -22.37 -15.96
CA ALA A 380 14.93 -21.93 -14.64
C ALA A 380 16.23 -21.10 -14.66
N ALA A 381 16.29 -20.11 -13.76
CA ALA A 381 17.45 -19.25 -13.60
C ALA A 381 17.80 -19.07 -12.12
N VAL A 382 19.07 -18.74 -11.83
CA VAL A 382 19.55 -18.55 -10.46
C VAL A 382 20.28 -17.24 -10.24
N ASP A 383 20.14 -16.73 -9.02
CA ASP A 383 21.06 -15.76 -8.43
C ASP A 383 21.81 -16.41 -7.26
N VAL A 384 23.09 -16.04 -7.10
CA VAL A 384 23.92 -16.49 -5.96
C VAL A 384 24.63 -15.30 -5.34
N PHE A 385 24.48 -15.12 -4.03
CA PHE A 385 25.09 -14.03 -3.27
C PHE A 385 25.32 -14.41 -1.81
N ALA A 386 26.37 -13.88 -1.19
CA ALA A 386 26.54 -13.96 0.26
C ALA A 386 25.74 -12.84 0.95
N ASP A 387 25.36 -13.03 2.21
CA ASP A 387 24.56 -12.05 2.93
C ASP A 387 25.29 -10.71 3.05
N GLY A 388 24.59 -9.63 2.70
CA GLY A 388 25.16 -8.28 2.68
C GLY A 388 26.18 -8.01 1.57
N GLN A 389 26.37 -8.93 0.61
CA GLN A 389 27.32 -8.79 -0.49
C GLN A 389 26.61 -8.68 -1.86
N PRO A 390 27.27 -8.11 -2.88
CA PRO A 390 26.77 -8.13 -4.25
C PRO A 390 26.57 -9.56 -4.77
N LYS A 391 25.72 -9.70 -5.81
CA LYS A 391 25.54 -10.97 -6.50
C LYS A 391 26.82 -11.42 -7.20
N LEU A 392 27.22 -12.66 -6.95
CA LEU A 392 28.30 -13.34 -7.67
C LEU A 392 27.79 -13.92 -9.00
N VAL A 393 26.53 -14.38 -8.99
CA VAL A 393 25.83 -14.93 -10.15
C VAL A 393 24.48 -14.22 -10.23
N SER A 394 24.12 -13.75 -11.41
CA SER A 394 22.86 -13.05 -11.66
C SER A 394 22.19 -13.61 -12.90
N ASP A 395 20.94 -14.03 -12.75
CA ASP A 395 20.06 -14.51 -13.81
C ASP A 395 20.68 -15.57 -14.73
N GLN A 396 21.41 -16.50 -14.12
CA GLN A 396 22.10 -17.54 -14.85
C GLN A 396 21.15 -18.72 -15.10
N ALA A 397 20.96 -19.07 -16.37
CA ALA A 397 20.19 -20.26 -16.75
C ALA A 397 20.81 -21.53 -16.16
N VAL A 398 19.97 -22.43 -15.66
CA VAL A 398 20.38 -23.70 -15.02
C VAL A 398 19.55 -24.88 -15.50
N SER A 399 20.05 -26.08 -15.23
CA SER A 399 19.37 -27.34 -15.48
C SER A 399 19.62 -28.33 -14.34
N LEU A 400 18.90 -29.46 -14.36
CA LEU A 400 19.10 -30.54 -13.39
C LEU A 400 20.55 -31.08 -13.46
N GLY A 401 21.16 -31.34 -12.30
CA GLY A 401 22.52 -31.84 -12.19
C GLY A 401 23.54 -30.71 -11.97
N GLN A 402 24.71 -30.83 -12.61
CA GLN A 402 25.84 -29.92 -12.38
C GLN A 402 25.87 -28.78 -13.39
N ASN A 403 25.91 -27.55 -12.89
CA ASN A 403 25.97 -26.31 -13.65
C ASN A 403 27.29 -25.60 -13.31
N VAL A 404 28.18 -25.46 -14.30
CA VAL A 404 29.42 -24.69 -14.12
C VAL A 404 29.13 -23.21 -14.33
N LEU A 405 29.43 -22.40 -13.33
CA LEU A 405 29.13 -20.97 -13.30
C LEU A 405 30.39 -20.13 -13.44
N SER A 406 30.24 -18.85 -13.76
CA SER A 406 31.34 -17.88 -13.92
C SER A 406 31.86 -17.30 -12.59
N ALA A 407 31.60 -17.99 -11.47
CA ALA A 407 32.00 -17.56 -10.13
C ALA A 407 32.69 -18.71 -9.38
N ASP A 408 33.64 -18.39 -8.50
CA ASP A 408 34.26 -19.34 -7.56
C ASP A 408 33.64 -19.14 -6.17
N PHE A 409 33.05 -20.21 -5.63
CA PHE A 409 32.44 -20.22 -4.30
C PHE A 409 33.49 -20.61 -3.26
N THR A 410 33.69 -19.76 -2.27
CA THR A 410 34.70 -19.97 -1.23
C THR A 410 34.24 -21.06 -0.25
N PRO A 411 34.98 -22.18 -0.11
CA PRO A 411 34.58 -23.26 0.79
C PRO A 411 34.37 -22.78 2.23
N GLY A 412 33.33 -23.29 2.89
CA GLY A 412 32.90 -22.88 4.23
C GLY A 412 32.10 -21.57 4.29
N THR A 413 31.94 -20.86 3.16
CA THR A 413 31.08 -19.66 3.10
C THR A 413 29.64 -20.06 2.82
N GLU A 414 28.70 -19.50 3.58
CA GLU A 414 27.26 -19.65 3.31
C GLU A 414 26.79 -18.62 2.29
N TYR A 415 26.14 -19.11 1.24
CA TYR A 415 25.53 -18.30 0.19
C TYR A 415 24.02 -18.47 0.19
N THR A 416 23.32 -17.42 -0.21
CA THR A 416 21.92 -17.48 -0.63
C THR A 416 21.87 -17.85 -2.12
N VAL A 417 21.15 -18.92 -2.44
CA VAL A 417 20.82 -19.31 -3.81
C VAL A 417 19.32 -19.08 -4.02
N GLU A 418 18.97 -18.19 -4.94
CA GLU A 418 17.58 -18.00 -5.38
C GLU A 418 17.37 -18.70 -6.71
N VAL A 419 16.42 -19.63 -6.76
CA VAL A 419 15.99 -20.35 -7.98
C VAL A 419 14.67 -19.78 -8.44
N ARG A 420 14.63 -19.25 -9.66
CA ARG A 420 13.39 -18.81 -10.33
C ARG A 420 12.92 -19.91 -11.28
N PHE A 421 11.67 -20.30 -11.11
CA PHE A 421 11.00 -21.24 -12.00
C PHE A 421 10.10 -20.49 -12.99
N LYS A 422 9.70 -21.17 -14.04
CA LYS A 422 8.74 -20.64 -15.01
C LYS A 422 7.29 -20.67 -14.50
N GLU A 423 6.89 -21.79 -13.90
CA GLU A 423 5.50 -22.05 -13.49
C GLU A 423 5.28 -21.92 -11.97
N PHE A 424 6.34 -21.68 -11.19
CA PHE A 424 6.28 -21.55 -9.74
C PHE A 424 6.93 -20.26 -9.25
N GLY A 425 6.50 -19.78 -8.08
CA GLY A 425 7.20 -18.74 -7.34
C GLY A 425 8.66 -19.14 -7.06
N SER A 426 9.56 -18.16 -6.97
CA SER A 426 10.97 -18.46 -6.72
C SER A 426 11.16 -19.20 -5.39
N VAL A 427 12.29 -19.88 -5.21
CA VAL A 427 12.69 -20.50 -3.93
C VAL A 427 14.06 -19.95 -3.55
N ARG A 428 14.26 -19.68 -2.25
CA ARG A 428 15.58 -19.31 -1.70
C ARG A 428 16.07 -20.36 -0.71
N ALA A 429 17.33 -20.75 -0.84
CA ALA A 429 18.00 -21.64 0.10
C ALA A 429 19.35 -21.07 0.57
N LYS A 430 19.73 -21.42 1.80
CA LYS A 430 21.09 -21.20 2.33
C LYS A 430 21.95 -22.41 2.02
N VAL A 431 23.11 -22.18 1.40
CA VAL A 431 24.00 -23.25 0.93
C VAL A 431 25.42 -22.93 1.33
N VAL A 432 26.02 -23.79 2.14
CA VAL A 432 27.45 -23.71 2.47
C VAL A 432 28.25 -24.32 1.32
N ALA A 433 29.17 -23.55 0.75
CA ALA A 433 30.04 -24.03 -0.30
C ALA A 433 31.05 -25.07 0.25
N GLN A 434 31.23 -26.17 -0.47
CA GLN A 434 32.13 -27.27 -0.13
C GLN A 434 33.49 -27.18 -0.80
#